data_AF-A0A434I4P1-F1
#
_entry.id   AF-A0A434I4P1-F1
#
_cell.length_a   1.000
_cell.length_b   1.000
_cell.length_c   1.000
_cell.angle_alpha   90.00
_cell.angle_beta   90.00
_cell.angle_gamma   90.00
#
_symmetry.space_group_name_H-M   'P 1'
#
loop_
_entity.id
_entity.type
_entity.pdbx_description
1 polymer ?
#
loop_
_entity_poly.entity_id
_entity_poly.type
_entity_poly.pdbx_seq_one_letter_code
_entity_poly.pdbx_strand_id
1 'polypeptide(L)'
;MVASDAPEDVDQPRITVAEWERLNRPPRREALLRYHWRVFRFLRTSAPVSELQGREQAFRDTIIATVAFNRPEMIEWQIHLVRRYLAEHESYIVFDNSNKDDAREAIRDLCRRQHVPYVALPKNRLVVSRSHGQG
;
A
#
# COMPACT_ATOMS: atom_id res chain seq x y z
N MET A 1 10.36 -33.25 50.34
CA MET A 1 10.84 -31.86 50.46
C MET A 1 11.90 -31.66 49.39
N VAL A 2 11.51 -31.06 48.26
CA VAL A 2 12.45 -30.55 47.26
C VAL A 2 11.99 -29.12 47.01
N ALA A 3 12.86 -28.18 47.37
CA ALA A 3 12.61 -26.76 47.27
C ALA A 3 12.48 -26.37 45.79
N SER A 4 11.41 -25.65 45.49
CA SER A 4 11.17 -24.99 44.22
C SER A 4 12.00 -23.71 44.19
N ASP A 5 13.22 -23.77 43.64
CA ASP A 5 13.94 -22.55 43.24
C ASP A 5 13.32 -22.04 41.93
N ALA A 6 12.40 -21.09 42.07
CA ALA A 6 12.04 -20.22 40.96
C ALA A 6 13.29 -19.42 40.57
N PRO A 7 13.62 -19.29 39.27
CA PRO A 7 14.73 -18.45 38.86
C PRO A 7 14.48 -17.02 39.35
N GLU A 8 15.46 -16.47 40.07
CA GLU A 8 15.45 -15.09 40.55
C GLU A 8 15.05 -14.16 39.41
N ASP A 9 14.09 -13.28 39.71
CA ASP A 9 13.61 -12.22 38.83
C ASP A 9 14.80 -11.38 38.39
N VAL A 10 15.35 -11.71 37.21
CA VAL A 10 16.47 -11.00 36.59
C VAL A 10 15.98 -9.59 36.35
N ASP A 11 16.46 -8.68 37.20
CA ASP A 11 16.20 -7.24 37.21
C ASP A 11 16.21 -6.70 35.77
N GLN A 12 15.02 -6.63 35.17
CA GLN A 12 14.88 -6.11 33.82
C GLN A 12 15.31 -4.64 33.88
N PRO A 13 16.27 -4.18 33.06
CA PRO A 13 16.74 -2.81 33.13
C PRO A 13 15.55 -1.87 32.89
N ARG A 14 15.09 -1.23 33.97
CA ARG A 14 14.01 -0.25 33.93
C ARG A 14 14.51 0.98 33.21
N ILE A 15 14.11 1.12 31.94
CA ILE A 15 14.41 2.31 31.14
C ILE A 15 13.87 3.53 31.91
N THR A 16 14.76 4.48 32.20
CA THR A 16 14.36 5.75 32.84
C THR A 16 13.58 6.63 31.86
N VAL A 17 12.74 7.54 32.36
CA VAL A 17 11.99 8.48 31.51
C VAL A 17 12.93 9.29 30.61
N ALA A 18 14.07 9.75 31.13
CA ALA A 18 15.06 10.50 30.37
C ALA A 18 15.71 9.65 29.25
N GLU A 19 15.95 8.37 29.52
CA GLU A 19 16.47 7.44 28.53
C GLU A 19 15.42 7.10 27.46
N TRP A 20 14.16 6.92 27.88
CA TRP A 20 13.04 6.77 26.97
C TRP A 20 12.86 7.99 26.06
N GLU A 21 12.97 9.21 26.60
CA GLU A 21 12.90 10.46 25.84
C GLU A 21 14.08 10.65 24.88
N ARG A 22 15.29 10.22 25.27
CA ARG A 22 16.47 10.21 24.39
C ARG A 22 16.26 9.30 23.19
N LEU A 23 15.73 8.09 23.43
CA LEU A 23 15.46 7.09 22.41
C LEU A 23 14.25 7.44 21.53
N ASN A 24 13.24 8.11 22.10
CA ASN A 24 11.99 8.47 21.42
C ASN A 24 11.89 9.96 21.11
N ARG A 25 13.04 10.64 20.93
CA ARG A 25 13.04 12.08 20.68
C ARG A 25 12.19 12.37 19.44
N PRO A 26 11.13 13.19 19.55
CA PRO A 26 10.25 13.43 18.43
C PRO A 26 11.05 14.07 17.28
N PRO A 27 10.72 13.76 16.02
CA PRO A 27 11.36 14.42 14.90
C PRO A 27 11.23 15.93 15.04
N ARG A 28 12.27 16.67 14.62
CA ARG A 28 12.25 18.14 14.63
C ARG A 28 10.95 18.63 13.98
N ARG A 29 10.26 19.59 14.59
CA ARG A 29 8.96 20.10 14.13
C ARG A 29 8.95 20.43 12.64
N GLU A 30 10.02 21.05 12.13
CA GLU A 30 10.17 21.33 10.69
C GLU A 30 10.16 20.08 9.82
N ALA A 31 10.84 19.00 10.23
CA ALA A 31 10.88 17.77 9.47
C ALA A 31 9.49 17.12 9.42
N LEU A 32 8.75 17.19 10.53
CA LEU A 32 7.36 16.71 10.61
C LEU A 32 6.44 17.54 9.70
N LEU A 33 6.52 18.87 9.77
CA LEU A 33 5.75 19.77 8.90
C LEU A 33 6.06 19.56 7.42
N ARG A 34 7.36 19.43 7.05
CA ARG A 34 7.78 19.12 5.67
C ARG A 34 7.22 17.77 5.21
N TYR A 35 7.20 16.76 6.08
CA TYR A 35 6.59 15.46 5.78
C TYR A 35 5.09 15.59 5.54
N HIS A 36 4.33 16.22 6.44
CA HIS A 36 2.89 16.42 6.27
C HIS A 36 2.56 17.21 5.02
N TRP A 37 3.31 18.27 4.71
CA TRP A 37 3.09 19.04 3.49
C TRP A 37 3.36 18.21 2.21
N ARG A 38 4.43 17.41 2.19
CA ARG A 38 4.72 16.49 1.07
C ARG A 38 3.64 15.43 0.91
N VAL A 39 3.15 14.86 2.02
CA VAL A 39 2.03 13.90 2.05
C VAL A 39 0.76 14.56 1.52
N PHE A 40 0.40 15.73 2.06
CA PHE A 40 -0.77 16.48 1.63
C PHE A 40 -0.75 16.77 0.13
N ARG A 41 0.38 17.24 -0.40
CA ARG A 41 0.55 17.48 -1.84
C ARG A 41 0.40 16.19 -2.65
N PHE A 42 0.98 15.08 -2.19
CA PHE A 42 0.87 13.79 -2.86
C PHE A 42 -0.57 13.27 -2.89
N LEU A 43 -1.28 13.31 -1.76
CA LEU A 43 -2.68 12.87 -1.65
C LEU A 43 -3.63 13.68 -2.54
N ARG A 44 -3.25 14.91 -2.92
CA ARG A 44 -4.01 15.75 -3.86
C ARG A 44 -3.59 15.60 -5.31
N THR A 45 -2.60 14.75 -5.60
CA THR A 45 -2.15 14.52 -6.97
C THR A 45 -3.13 13.56 -7.65
N SER A 46 -3.77 14.00 -8.73
CA SER A 46 -4.65 13.16 -9.54
C SER A 46 -3.90 12.06 -10.27
N ALA A 47 -4.57 10.96 -10.57
CA ALA A 47 -4.03 9.89 -11.40
C ALA A 47 -3.65 10.43 -12.79
N PRO A 48 -2.40 10.24 -13.26
CA PRO A 48 -1.98 10.70 -14.59
C PRO A 48 -2.71 10.03 -15.76
N VAL A 49 -3.23 8.80 -15.57
CA VAL A 49 -3.98 8.06 -16.59
C VAL A 49 -5.17 7.38 -15.92
N SER A 50 -6.35 7.54 -16.50
CA SER A 50 -7.59 6.89 -16.08
C SER A 50 -8.35 6.40 -17.31
N GLU A 51 -8.43 5.09 -17.48
CA GLU A 51 -9.10 4.41 -18.60
C GLU A 51 -10.34 3.68 -18.06
N LEU A 52 -11.38 4.46 -17.79
CA LEU A 52 -12.63 4.00 -17.16
C LEU A 52 -13.83 3.95 -18.13
N GLN A 53 -13.60 4.26 -19.40
CA GLN A 53 -14.66 4.54 -20.39
C GLN A 53 -15.54 3.32 -20.65
N GLY A 54 -16.87 3.54 -20.70
CA GLY A 54 -17.85 2.52 -21.09
C GLY A 54 -18.21 1.53 -19.98
N ARG A 55 -17.83 1.82 -18.73
CA ARG A 55 -18.12 1.00 -17.54
C ARG A 55 -18.80 1.79 -16.43
N GLU A 56 -19.25 3.01 -16.71
CA GLU A 56 -19.82 3.95 -15.73
C GLU A 56 -21.02 3.35 -14.99
N GLN A 57 -21.87 2.61 -15.71
CA GLN A 57 -23.03 1.95 -15.13
C GLN A 57 -22.65 0.83 -14.14
N ALA A 58 -21.54 0.13 -14.39
CA ALA A 58 -21.09 -0.97 -13.54
C ALA A 58 -20.57 -0.47 -12.17
N PHE A 59 -20.18 0.79 -12.06
CA PHE A 59 -19.64 1.38 -10.83
C PHE A 59 -20.70 2.02 -9.91
N ARG A 60 -21.98 1.96 -10.28
CA ARG A 60 -23.04 2.68 -9.58
C ARG A 60 -23.27 2.17 -8.16
N ASP A 61 -23.26 0.85 -7.98
CA ASP A 61 -23.71 0.21 -6.74
C ASP A 61 -22.54 -0.37 -5.94
N THR A 62 -21.58 -1.00 -6.62
CA THR A 62 -20.39 -1.61 -6.00
C THR A 62 -19.18 -1.39 -6.90
N ILE A 63 -17.99 -1.29 -6.31
CA ILE A 63 -16.72 -1.25 -7.03
C ILE A 63 -15.80 -2.30 -6.40
N ILE A 64 -15.29 -3.21 -7.23
CA ILE A 64 -14.21 -4.10 -6.83
C ILE A 64 -12.90 -3.42 -7.24
N ALA A 65 -12.07 -3.05 -6.28
CA ALA A 65 -10.82 -2.35 -6.54
C ALA A 65 -9.62 -3.24 -6.20
N THR A 66 -8.54 -3.14 -6.96
CA THR A 66 -7.27 -3.76 -6.62
C THR A 66 -6.11 -2.84 -6.90
N VAL A 67 -5.13 -2.84 -5.99
CA VAL A 67 -3.89 -2.11 -6.19
C VAL A 67 -2.80 -3.04 -6.72
N ALA A 68 -2.38 -2.84 -7.96
CA ALA A 68 -1.32 -3.61 -8.61
C ALA A 68 0.08 -3.06 -8.28
N PHE A 69 1.09 -3.93 -8.25
CA PHE A 69 2.48 -3.55 -8.03
C PHE A 69 3.48 -4.50 -8.70
N ASN A 70 4.09 -4.07 -9.80
CA ASN A 70 5.21 -4.68 -10.51
C ASN A 70 5.05 -6.15 -10.94
N ARG A 71 3.85 -6.74 -10.88
CA ARG A 71 3.59 -8.17 -11.11
C ARG A 71 2.41 -8.37 -12.07
N PRO A 72 2.58 -8.14 -13.39
CA PRO A 72 1.50 -8.27 -14.37
C PRO A 72 0.84 -9.65 -14.38
N GLU A 73 1.62 -10.71 -14.17
CA GLU A 73 1.16 -12.10 -14.14
C GLU A 73 0.14 -12.36 -13.03
N MET A 74 0.29 -11.70 -11.88
CA MET A 74 -0.66 -11.83 -10.76
C MET A 74 -1.98 -11.14 -11.10
N ILE A 75 -1.93 -10.02 -11.82
CA ILE A 75 -3.12 -9.30 -12.26
C ILE A 75 -3.90 -10.12 -13.28
N GLU A 76 -3.22 -10.84 -14.16
CA GLU A 76 -3.88 -11.73 -15.13
C GLU A 76 -4.69 -12.83 -14.43
N TRP A 77 -4.05 -13.54 -13.48
CA TRP A 77 -4.75 -14.52 -12.65
C TRP A 77 -5.91 -13.90 -11.88
N GLN A 78 -5.70 -12.71 -11.32
CA GLN A 78 -6.72 -12.04 -10.56
C GLN A 78 -7.93 -11.65 -11.41
N ILE A 79 -7.73 -11.12 -12.63
CA ILE A 79 -8.80 -10.83 -13.58
C ILE A 79 -9.62 -12.10 -13.87
N HIS A 80 -8.94 -13.23 -14.09
CA HIS A 80 -9.61 -14.51 -14.32
C HIS A 80 -10.46 -14.94 -13.13
N LEU A 81 -9.93 -14.86 -11.91
CA LEU A 81 -10.62 -15.27 -10.69
C LEU A 81 -11.81 -14.35 -10.37
N VAL A 82 -11.64 -13.03 -10.51
CA VAL A 82 -12.72 -12.05 -10.30
C VAL A 82 -13.90 -12.34 -11.23
N ARG A 83 -13.64 -12.52 -12.53
CA ARG A 83 -14.68 -12.87 -13.51
C ARG A 83 -15.39 -14.16 -13.21
N ARG A 84 -14.66 -15.15 -12.70
CA ARG A 84 -15.19 -16.48 -12.45
C ARG A 84 -16.07 -16.52 -11.21
N TYR A 85 -15.73 -15.75 -10.17
CA TYR A 85 -16.29 -15.95 -8.83
C TYR A 85 -17.06 -14.76 -8.25
N LEU A 86 -16.91 -13.55 -8.80
CA LEU A 86 -17.61 -12.37 -8.29
C LEU A 86 -18.77 -12.00 -9.21
N ALA A 87 -19.96 -11.86 -8.64
CA ALA A 87 -21.15 -11.45 -9.40
C ALA A 87 -20.98 -10.02 -9.96
N GLU A 88 -20.27 -9.16 -9.24
CA GLU A 88 -20.02 -7.77 -9.56
C GLU A 88 -18.74 -7.56 -10.39
N HIS A 89 -18.20 -8.61 -11.04
CA HIS A 89 -16.94 -8.55 -11.79
C HIS A 89 -16.90 -7.44 -12.87
N GLU A 90 -18.04 -7.02 -13.40
CA GLU A 90 -18.13 -5.90 -14.35
C GLU A 90 -17.71 -4.55 -13.73
N SER A 91 -17.77 -4.44 -12.40
CA SER A 91 -17.34 -3.28 -11.60
C SER A 91 -15.86 -3.30 -11.20
N TYR A 92 -15.09 -4.28 -11.69
CA TYR A 92 -13.70 -4.47 -11.30
C TYR A 92 -12.76 -3.43 -11.93
N ILE A 93 -11.94 -2.77 -11.11
CA ILE A 93 -10.97 -1.74 -11.51
C ILE A 93 -9.58 -2.07 -10.96
N VAL A 94 -8.57 -1.95 -11.83
CA VAL A 94 -7.16 -2.08 -11.47
C VAL A 94 -6.55 -0.68 -11.26
N PHE A 95 -6.06 -0.43 -10.06
CA PHE A 95 -5.29 0.75 -9.68
C PHE A 95 -3.80 0.40 -9.64
N ASP A 96 -3.00 0.92 -10.55
CA ASP A 96 -1.60 0.55 -10.70
C ASP A 96 -0.66 1.48 -9.92
N ASN A 97 -0.03 0.94 -8.88
CA ASN A 97 0.95 1.62 -8.04
C ASN A 97 2.40 1.20 -8.38
N SER A 98 2.63 0.56 -9.53
CA SER A 98 3.94 0.07 -9.93
C SER A 98 4.95 1.22 -10.07
N ASN A 99 6.18 0.96 -9.62
CA ASN A 99 7.28 1.92 -9.68
C ASN A 99 8.18 1.74 -10.92
N LYS A 100 8.09 0.59 -11.60
CA LYS A 100 8.81 0.32 -12.85
C LYS A 100 7.92 0.60 -14.06
N ASP A 101 8.47 1.27 -15.07
CA ASP A 101 7.69 1.72 -16.23
C ASP A 101 7.28 0.56 -17.15
N ASP A 102 8.17 -0.43 -17.33
CA ASP A 102 7.90 -1.69 -18.05
C ASP A 102 6.71 -2.46 -17.45
N ALA A 103 6.65 -2.55 -16.12
CA ALA A 103 5.55 -3.21 -15.43
C ALA A 103 4.24 -2.42 -15.57
N ARG A 104 4.28 -1.08 -15.52
CA ARG A 104 3.08 -0.25 -15.74
C ARG A 104 2.51 -0.44 -17.13
N GLU A 105 3.39 -0.45 -18.14
CA GLU A 105 2.99 -0.67 -19.53
C GLU A 105 2.38 -2.07 -19.71
N ALA A 106 3.05 -3.11 -19.19
CA ALA A 106 2.55 -4.48 -19.26
C ALA A 106 1.17 -4.66 -18.58
N ILE A 107 0.97 -4.04 -17.40
CA ILE A 107 -0.33 -4.08 -16.69
C ILE A 107 -1.40 -3.32 -17.47
N ARG A 108 -1.08 -2.12 -17.97
CA ARG A 108 -2.03 -1.32 -18.76
C ARG A 108 -2.47 -2.07 -20.00
N ASP A 109 -1.55 -2.66 -20.74
CA ASP A 109 -1.85 -3.41 -21.95
C ASP A 109 -2.64 -4.69 -21.66
N LEU A 110 -2.31 -5.39 -20.57
CA LEU A 110 -3.11 -6.51 -20.08
C LEU A 110 -4.55 -6.07 -19.80
N CYS A 111 -4.74 -4.99 -19.04
CA CYS A 111 -6.06 -4.47 -18.71
C CYS A 111 -6.85 -4.08 -19.95
N ARG A 112 -6.22 -3.42 -20.93
CA ARG A 112 -6.84 -3.08 -22.22
C ARG A 112 -7.28 -4.31 -23.01
N ARG A 113 -6.39 -5.29 -23.20
CA ARG A 113 -6.73 -6.54 -23.90
C ARG A 113 -7.88 -7.28 -23.22
N GLN A 114 -7.89 -7.23 -21.89
CA GLN A 114 -8.91 -7.86 -21.07
C GLN A 114 -10.14 -6.95 -20.86
N HIS A 115 -10.23 -5.75 -21.44
CA HIS A 115 -11.36 -4.82 -21.21
C HIS A 115 -11.65 -4.55 -19.72
N VAL A 116 -10.60 -4.46 -18.91
CA VAL A 116 -10.67 -4.11 -17.49
C VAL A 116 -10.26 -2.65 -17.31
N PRO A 117 -11.08 -1.83 -16.63
CA PRO A 117 -10.75 -0.45 -16.26
C PRO A 117 -9.40 -0.34 -15.55
N TYR A 118 -8.57 0.62 -15.98
CA TYR A 118 -7.21 0.82 -15.48
C TYR A 118 -7.01 2.26 -15.03
N VAL A 119 -6.42 2.43 -13.84
CA VAL A 119 -6.05 3.73 -13.28
C VAL A 119 -4.59 3.70 -12.87
N ALA A 120 -3.77 4.54 -13.49
CA ALA A 120 -2.35 4.63 -13.15
C ALA A 120 -2.19 5.60 -11.97
N LEU A 121 -1.84 5.10 -10.78
CA LEU A 121 -1.68 5.95 -9.60
C LEU A 121 -0.42 6.82 -9.70
N PRO A 122 -0.41 8.01 -9.08
CA PRO A 122 0.78 8.85 -9.01
C PRO A 122 1.93 8.11 -8.32
N LYS A 123 3.14 8.18 -8.89
CA LYS A 123 4.33 7.57 -8.28
C LYS A 123 4.58 8.18 -6.90
N ASN A 124 4.51 7.36 -5.86
CA ASN A 124 4.84 7.79 -4.51
C ASN A 124 6.37 7.95 -4.36
N ARG A 125 6.84 9.19 -4.21
CA ARG A 125 8.25 9.53 -3.92
C ARG A 125 8.52 9.81 -2.44
N LEU A 126 7.54 9.53 -1.58
CA LEU A 126 7.73 9.56 -0.14
C LEU A 126 8.41 8.25 0.23
N VAL A 127 9.72 8.31 0.51
CA VAL A 127 10.46 7.16 1.01
C VAL A 127 9.83 6.77 2.34
N VAL A 128 9.20 5.60 2.40
CA VAL A 128 8.74 4.99 3.64
C VAL A 128 9.20 3.54 3.66
N SER A 129 10.43 3.33 4.11
CA SER A 129 10.82 2.05 4.71
C SER A 129 10.87 2.28 6.22
N ARG A 130 9.84 1.80 6.91
CA ARG A 130 9.88 1.50 8.36
C ARG A 130 9.25 0.13 8.65
N SER A 131 9.17 -0.75 7.65
CA SER A 131 8.64 -2.11 7.80
C SER A 131 9.71 -3.18 7.93
N HIS A 132 10.99 -2.81 7.94
CA HIS A 132 12.02 -3.70 8.44
C HIS A 132 12.21 -3.30 9.90
N GLY A 133 11.68 -4.10 10.82
CA GLY A 133 12.23 -4.12 12.17
C GLY A 133 13.73 -4.29 11.99
N GLN A 134 14.51 -3.32 12.49
CA GLN A 134 15.94 -3.52 12.59
C GLN A 134 16.12 -4.61 13.63
N GLY A 135 16.31 -5.85 13.15
CA GLY A 135 16.88 -6.93 13.93
C GLY A 135 18.37 -6.70 14.12
#